data_AF-A0A0W8G2E9-F1
#
_entry.id   AF-A0A0W8G2E9-F1
#
_cell.length_a   1.000
_cell.length_b   1.000
_cell.length_c   1.000
_cell.angle_alpha   90.00
_cell.angle_beta   90.00
_cell.angle_gamma   90.00
#
_symmetry.space_group_name_H-M   'P 1'
#
loop_
_entity.id
_entity.type
_entity.pdbx_description
1 polymer ?
#
loop_
_entity_poly.entity_id
_entity_poly.type
_entity_poly.pdbx_seq_one_letter_code
_entity_poly.pdbx_strand_id
1 'polypeptide(L)'
;MKPGGIIRVAVPDLESIVAQYTRLLPQALAGDKSAQERYDWIVIELFDQMVRNVTGGEMLAYWAQRPMPAEDFVYARMGSEAKNAIAALREKKDTVLPYPTPDDPMQIGQFRLSGEVHQWMYDRYSLGRLLAQAGFHDVSVCPAQQSRIPDFNTYGLDIEPDGSVRKPDSLFMEATR
;
A
#
# COMPACT_ATOMS: atom_id res chain seq x y z
N MET A 1 25.07 -7.23 4.94
CA MET A 1 25.58 -5.95 4.41
C MET A 1 26.95 -5.67 5.00
N LYS A 2 27.80 -5.00 4.22
CA LYS A 2 29.10 -4.51 4.67
C LYS A 2 28.91 -3.34 5.65
N PRO A 3 29.87 -3.07 6.56
CA PRO A 3 29.86 -1.85 7.38
C PRO A 3 29.69 -0.59 6.53
N GLY A 4 28.88 0.36 7.00
CA GLY A 4 28.51 1.59 6.29
C GLY A 4 27.47 1.39 5.18
N GLY A 5 26.93 0.19 5.02
CA GLY A 5 25.89 -0.07 4.04
C GLY A 5 24.56 0.59 4.42
N ILE A 6 23.86 1.15 3.44
CA ILE A 6 22.55 1.80 3.63
C ILE A 6 21.43 0.88 3.15
N ILE A 7 20.42 0.66 3.99
CA ILE A 7 19.17 0.01 3.62
C ILE A 7 18.08 1.07 3.48
N ARG A 8 17.26 0.93 2.45
CA ARG A 8 16.03 1.71 2.26
C ARG A 8 14.85 0.74 2.18
N VAL A 9 13.81 1.03 2.93
CA VAL A 9 12.61 0.20 3.03
C VAL A 9 11.40 1.07 2.72
N ALA A 10 10.54 0.57 1.83
CA ALA A 10 9.21 1.11 1.56
C ALA A 10 8.17 0.08 2.03
N VAL A 11 7.25 0.50 2.90
CA VAL A 11 6.12 -0.31 3.39
C VAL A 11 4.83 0.50 3.29
N PRO A 12 3.65 -0.13 3.29
CA PRO A 12 2.41 0.62 3.50
C PRO A 12 2.45 1.45 4.78
N ASP A 13 2.06 2.72 4.71
CA ASP A 13 2.09 3.65 5.85
C ASP A 13 0.87 3.44 6.75
N LEU A 14 1.06 2.63 7.80
CA LEU A 14 0.02 2.36 8.79
C LEU A 14 -0.50 3.64 9.47
N GLU A 15 0.37 4.62 9.75
CA GLU A 15 -0.03 5.86 10.41
C GLU A 15 -0.95 6.68 9.51
N SER A 16 -0.61 6.79 8.22
CA SER A 16 -1.44 7.45 7.22
C SER A 16 -2.80 6.77 7.06
N ILE A 17 -2.82 5.44 6.96
CA ILE A 17 -4.07 4.67 6.81
C ILE A 17 -4.97 4.85 8.04
N VAL A 18 -4.43 4.69 9.25
CA VAL A 18 -5.19 4.86 10.51
C VAL A 18 -5.67 6.29 10.71
N ALA A 19 -4.87 7.29 10.33
CA ALA A 19 -5.28 8.69 10.37
C ALA A 19 -6.47 8.95 9.43
N GLN A 20 -6.46 8.39 8.22
CA GLN A 20 -7.60 8.48 7.30
C GLN A 20 -8.83 7.77 7.87
N TYR A 21 -8.67 6.56 8.41
CA TYR A 21 -9.75 5.80 9.03
C TYR A 21 -10.45 6.62 10.12
N THR A 22 -9.66 7.14 11.06
CA THR A 22 -10.15 7.92 12.22
C THR A 22 -10.80 9.23 11.78
N ARG A 23 -10.30 9.86 10.71
CA ARG A 23 -10.88 11.07 10.13
C ARG A 23 -12.22 10.80 9.45
N LEU A 24 -12.32 9.73 8.68
CA LEU A 24 -13.47 9.44 7.81
C LEU A 24 -14.65 8.83 8.57
N LEU A 25 -14.40 7.96 9.55
CA LEU A 25 -15.43 7.27 10.31
C LEU A 25 -16.54 8.19 10.87
N PRO A 26 -16.26 9.28 11.61
CA PRO A 26 -17.32 10.14 12.15
C PRO A 26 -18.12 10.86 11.06
N GLN A 27 -17.49 11.22 9.93
CA GLN A 27 -18.19 11.86 8.80
C GLN A 27 -19.11 10.86 8.10
N ALA A 28 -18.65 9.62 7.91
CA ALA A 28 -19.45 8.54 7.36
C ALA A 28 -20.69 8.24 8.22
N LEU A 29 -20.51 8.22 9.56
CA LEU A 29 -21.60 8.06 10.54
C LEU A 29 -22.59 9.22 10.51
N ALA A 30 -22.13 10.43 10.18
CA ALA A 30 -22.99 11.60 10.02
C ALA A 30 -23.77 11.61 8.68
N GLY A 31 -23.58 10.59 7.83
CA GLY A 31 -24.29 10.44 6.55
C GLY A 31 -23.62 11.14 5.37
N ASP A 32 -22.38 11.61 5.50
CA ASP A 32 -21.61 12.12 4.37
C ASP A 32 -21.26 10.98 3.40
N LYS A 33 -21.90 10.98 2.23
CA LYS A 33 -21.71 9.96 1.20
C LYS A 33 -20.27 9.88 0.67
N SER A 34 -19.60 11.02 0.50
CA SER A 34 -18.21 11.01 0.03
C SER A 34 -17.29 10.42 1.10
N ALA A 35 -17.56 10.70 2.38
CA ALA A 35 -16.83 10.09 3.47
C ALA A 35 -17.09 8.58 3.58
N GLN A 36 -18.32 8.12 3.32
CA GLN A 36 -18.66 6.69 3.29
C GLN A 36 -17.88 5.94 2.21
N GLU A 37 -17.87 6.43 0.97
CA GLU A 37 -17.12 5.78 -0.12
C GLU A 37 -15.61 5.76 0.15
N ARG A 38 -15.05 6.86 0.68
CA ARG A 38 -13.63 6.92 1.05
C ARG A 38 -13.31 6.02 2.24
N TYR A 39 -14.24 5.89 3.19
CA TYR A 39 -14.09 5.00 4.33
C TYR A 39 -14.01 3.54 3.88
N ASP A 40 -14.89 3.12 2.96
CA ASP A 40 -14.89 1.76 2.41
C ASP A 40 -13.54 1.41 1.80
N TRP A 41 -12.95 2.33 1.01
CA TRP A 41 -11.60 2.15 0.48
C TRP A 41 -10.53 2.02 1.58
N ILE A 42 -10.56 2.88 2.61
CA ILE A 42 -9.54 2.84 3.68
C ILE A 42 -9.61 1.54 4.49
N VAL A 43 -10.80 0.98 4.69
CA VAL A 43 -10.96 -0.33 5.34
C VAL A 43 -10.30 -1.42 4.48
N ILE A 44 -10.53 -1.42 3.18
CA ILE A 44 -9.89 -2.35 2.25
C ILE A 44 -8.37 -2.18 2.28
N GLU A 45 -7.87 -0.95 2.18
CA GLU A 45 -6.44 -0.66 2.20
C GLU A 45 -5.76 -1.11 3.51
N LEU A 46 -6.45 -0.94 4.64
CA LEU A 46 -5.97 -1.36 5.96
C LEU A 46 -5.91 -2.87 6.12
N PHE A 47 -6.95 -3.60 5.72
CA PHE A 47 -7.10 -5.01 6.06
C PHE A 47 -6.71 -5.95 4.92
N ASP A 48 -7.05 -5.66 3.67
CA ASP A 48 -6.85 -6.57 2.54
C ASP A 48 -5.38 -6.96 2.37
N GLN A 49 -4.46 -6.02 2.65
CA GLN A 49 -3.02 -6.26 2.64
C GLN A 49 -2.60 -7.41 3.57
N MET A 50 -3.33 -7.64 4.67
CA MET A 50 -3.00 -8.64 5.70
C MET A 50 -3.88 -9.89 5.66
N VAL A 51 -5.16 -9.75 5.29
CA VAL A 51 -6.15 -10.81 5.51
C VAL A 51 -6.51 -11.59 4.26
N ARG A 52 -6.21 -11.09 3.06
CA ARG A 52 -6.62 -11.74 1.81
C ARG A 52 -5.99 -13.13 1.65
N ASN A 53 -6.67 -13.97 0.86
CA ASN A 53 -6.22 -15.32 0.51
C ASN A 53 -6.04 -15.53 -1.00
N VAL A 54 -6.15 -14.47 -1.79
CA VAL A 54 -6.07 -14.49 -3.26
C VAL A 54 -5.37 -13.25 -3.77
N THR A 55 -4.69 -13.40 -4.91
CA THR A 55 -4.05 -12.30 -5.62
C THR A 55 -5.07 -11.21 -5.94
N GLY A 56 -4.70 -9.96 -5.67
CA GLY A 56 -5.54 -8.79 -5.89
C GLY A 56 -6.62 -8.53 -4.83
N GLY A 57 -7.13 -9.56 -4.14
CA GLY A 57 -8.03 -9.43 -2.99
C GLY A 57 -9.27 -8.55 -3.22
N GLU A 58 -9.71 -7.88 -2.16
CA GLU A 58 -10.83 -6.93 -2.19
C GLU A 58 -10.46 -5.68 -2.98
N MET A 59 -9.18 -5.30 -2.98
CA MET A 59 -8.67 -4.15 -3.72
C MET A 59 -8.97 -4.25 -5.21
N LEU A 60 -8.68 -5.41 -5.82
CA LEU A 60 -8.95 -5.64 -7.24
C LEU A 60 -10.45 -5.67 -7.55
N ALA A 61 -11.24 -6.30 -6.69
CA ALA A 61 -12.70 -6.31 -6.81
C ALA A 61 -13.26 -4.88 -6.72
N TYR A 62 -12.71 -4.05 -5.82
CA TYR A 62 -13.09 -2.65 -5.67
C TYR A 62 -12.75 -1.83 -6.93
N TRP A 63 -11.54 -2.01 -7.48
CA TRP A 63 -11.09 -1.35 -8.72
C TRP A 63 -11.88 -1.74 -9.97
N ALA A 64 -12.46 -2.94 -9.98
CA ALA A 64 -13.28 -3.42 -11.08
C ALA A 64 -14.67 -2.76 -11.15
N GLN A 65 -15.12 -2.07 -10.09
CA GLN A 65 -16.43 -1.43 -10.05
C GLN A 65 -16.62 -0.35 -11.15
N ARG A 66 -17.89 -0.15 -11.55
CA ARG A 66 -18.31 0.77 -12.62
C ARG A 66 -19.59 1.51 -12.22
N PRO A 67 -19.53 2.80 -11.84
CA PRO A 67 -18.32 3.57 -11.55
C PRO A 67 -17.58 3.04 -10.30
N MET A 68 -16.27 3.32 -10.18
CA MET A 68 -15.53 3.01 -8.96
C MET A 68 -15.77 4.12 -7.93
N PRO A 69 -16.22 3.80 -6.70
CA PRO A 69 -16.44 4.82 -5.67
C PRO A 69 -15.12 5.47 -5.24
N ALA A 70 -15.16 6.75 -4.89
CA ALA A 70 -14.00 7.53 -4.43
C ALA A 70 -12.73 7.46 -5.32
N GLU A 71 -12.88 7.41 -6.65
CA GLU A 71 -11.76 7.20 -7.59
C GLU A 71 -10.62 8.21 -7.49
N ASP A 72 -10.93 9.49 -7.32
CA ASP A 72 -9.95 10.56 -7.08
C ASP A 72 -9.08 10.26 -5.85
N PHE A 73 -9.72 9.78 -4.78
CA PHE A 73 -9.09 9.45 -3.52
C PHE A 73 -8.23 8.19 -3.63
N VAL A 74 -8.70 7.15 -4.31
CA VAL A 74 -7.92 5.92 -4.57
C VAL A 74 -6.64 6.26 -5.35
N TYR A 75 -6.74 7.05 -6.42
CA TYR A 75 -5.56 7.48 -7.18
C TYR A 75 -4.60 8.34 -6.37
N ALA A 76 -5.12 9.21 -5.50
CA ALA A 76 -4.28 10.02 -4.63
C ALA A 76 -3.47 9.17 -3.63
N ARG A 77 -4.01 8.02 -3.21
CA ARG A 77 -3.32 7.10 -2.28
C ARG A 77 -2.37 6.15 -3.00
N MET A 78 -2.85 5.44 -4.00
CA MET A 78 -2.11 4.33 -4.64
C MET A 78 -1.23 4.74 -5.82
N GLY A 79 -1.33 5.99 -6.29
CA GLY A 79 -0.44 6.51 -7.33
C GLY A 79 -0.59 5.81 -8.68
N SER A 80 0.54 5.58 -9.36
CA SER A 80 0.58 5.06 -10.72
C SER A 80 0.13 3.58 -10.81
N GLU A 81 0.33 2.80 -9.75
CA GLU A 81 -0.03 1.38 -9.70
C GLU A 81 -1.54 1.19 -9.89
N ALA A 82 -2.36 1.90 -9.11
CA ALA A 82 -3.81 1.86 -9.27
C ALA A 82 -4.26 2.43 -10.62
N LYS A 83 -3.66 3.53 -11.10
CA LYS A 83 -3.99 4.12 -12.41
C LYS A 83 -3.81 3.10 -13.54
N ASN A 84 -2.67 2.42 -13.56
CA ASN A 84 -2.33 1.43 -14.58
C ASN A 84 -3.24 0.20 -14.47
N ALA A 85 -3.44 -0.32 -13.26
CA ALA A 85 -4.30 -1.48 -13.03
C ALA A 85 -5.78 -1.20 -13.42
N ILE A 86 -6.32 -0.05 -13.01
CA ILE A 86 -7.69 0.35 -13.31
C ILE A 86 -7.87 0.60 -14.82
N ALA A 87 -6.89 1.23 -15.49
CA ALA A 87 -6.92 1.39 -16.94
C ALA A 87 -7.01 0.04 -17.66
N ALA A 88 -6.18 -0.94 -17.28
CA ALA A 88 -6.21 -2.28 -17.84
C ALA A 88 -7.54 -3.02 -17.57
N LEU A 89 -8.16 -2.81 -16.40
CA LEU A 89 -9.49 -3.36 -16.10
C LEU A 89 -10.59 -2.71 -16.94
N ARG A 90 -10.45 -1.44 -17.34
CA ARG A 90 -11.44 -0.72 -18.15
C ARG A 90 -11.50 -1.20 -19.59
N GLU A 91 -10.41 -1.72 -20.11
CA GLU A 91 -10.36 -2.33 -21.44
C GLU A 91 -11.11 -3.67 -21.50
N LYS A 92 -11.28 -4.35 -20.36
CA LYS A 92 -12.03 -5.61 -20.26
C LYS A 92 -13.53 -5.32 -20.12
N LYS A 93 -14.31 -5.67 -21.15
CA LYS A 93 -15.74 -5.31 -21.30
C LYS A 93 -16.68 -5.89 -20.22
N ASP A 94 -16.34 -7.02 -19.60
CA ASP A 94 -17.20 -7.73 -18.65
C ASP A 94 -16.40 -8.27 -17.46
N THR A 95 -16.13 -7.45 -16.45
CA THR A 95 -15.57 -7.96 -15.20
C THR A 95 -16.23 -7.32 -13.99
N VAL A 96 -17.40 -7.85 -13.62
CA VAL A 96 -17.74 -7.91 -12.19
C VAL A 96 -16.99 -9.11 -11.64
N LEU A 97 -15.91 -8.87 -10.91
CA LEU A 97 -15.19 -9.92 -10.21
C LEU A 97 -15.87 -10.08 -8.84
N PRO A 98 -16.64 -11.15 -8.58
CA PRO A 98 -17.03 -11.46 -7.21
C PRO A 98 -15.77 -11.64 -6.38
N TYR A 99 -15.85 -11.32 -5.08
CA TYR A 99 -14.73 -11.57 -4.19
C TYR A 99 -14.35 -13.05 -4.26
N PRO A 100 -13.13 -13.40 -4.72
CA PRO A 100 -12.76 -14.79 -4.86
C PRO A 100 -12.62 -15.35 -3.45
N THR A 101 -13.51 -16.27 -3.10
CA THR A 101 -13.45 -17.01 -1.85
C THR A 101 -12.80 -18.36 -2.16
N PRO A 102 -11.47 -18.48 -2.05
CA PRO A 102 -10.83 -19.78 -2.21
C PRO A 102 -11.37 -20.68 -1.11
N ASP A 103 -11.99 -21.78 -1.51
CA ASP A 103 -12.53 -22.82 -0.65
C ASP A 103 -11.53 -23.97 -0.48
N ASP A 104 -10.49 -24.03 -1.31
CA ASP A 104 -9.41 -25.00 -1.27
C ASP A 104 -8.27 -24.58 -0.32
N PRO A 105 -8.02 -25.31 0.78
CA PRO A 105 -6.91 -25.04 1.69
C PRO A 105 -5.54 -25.04 1.01
N MET A 106 -5.34 -25.83 -0.06
CA MET A 106 -4.07 -25.86 -0.78
C MET A 106 -3.79 -24.54 -1.50
N GLN A 107 -4.81 -23.98 -2.16
CA GLN A 107 -4.71 -22.67 -2.83
C GLN A 107 -4.46 -21.55 -1.82
N ILE A 108 -5.17 -21.57 -0.68
CA ILE A 108 -4.95 -20.62 0.41
C ILE A 108 -3.50 -20.71 0.91
N GLY A 109 -2.99 -21.93 1.14
CA GLY A 109 -1.63 -22.16 1.58
C GLY A 109 -0.58 -21.66 0.56
N GLN A 110 -0.78 -21.96 -0.72
CA GLN A 110 0.09 -21.49 -1.80
C GLN A 110 0.11 -19.95 -1.86
N PHE A 111 -1.04 -19.31 -1.77
CA PHE A 111 -1.12 -17.85 -1.74
C PHE A 111 -0.44 -17.26 -0.50
N ARG A 112 -0.73 -17.79 0.70
CA ARG A 112 -0.15 -17.29 1.97
C ARG A 112 1.38 -17.41 2.00
N LEU A 113 1.96 -18.32 1.21
CA LEU A 113 3.40 -18.54 1.06
C LEU A 113 4.02 -17.81 -0.14
N SER A 114 3.25 -17.10 -0.96
CA SER A 114 3.76 -16.43 -2.18
C SER A 114 4.58 -15.17 -1.89
N GLY A 115 4.41 -14.58 -0.71
CA GLY A 115 4.99 -13.28 -0.34
C GLY A 115 4.14 -12.07 -0.72
N GLU A 116 2.99 -12.25 -1.38
CA GLU A 116 2.08 -11.14 -1.73
C GLU A 116 1.32 -10.54 -0.53
N VAL A 117 1.15 -11.32 0.54
CA VAL A 117 0.42 -10.90 1.74
C VAL A 117 1.37 -10.27 2.76
N HIS A 118 0.99 -9.11 3.27
CA HIS A 118 1.72 -8.45 4.34
C HIS A 118 1.38 -9.14 5.66
N GLN A 119 2.36 -9.79 6.28
CA GLN A 119 2.18 -10.44 7.57
C GLN A 119 2.11 -9.44 8.73
N TRP A 120 2.53 -8.20 8.49
CA TRP A 120 2.51 -7.12 9.45
C TRP A 120 2.48 -5.75 8.74
N MET A 121 1.90 -4.76 9.39
CA MET A 121 1.87 -3.36 8.97
C MET A 121 2.72 -2.55 9.94
N TYR A 122 3.54 -1.64 9.43
CA TYR A 122 4.45 -0.87 10.28
C TYR A 122 4.13 0.62 10.25
N ASP A 123 4.28 1.23 11.43
CA ASP A 123 4.45 2.67 11.59
C ASP A 123 5.95 3.01 11.71
N ARG A 124 6.28 4.31 11.81
CA ARG A 124 7.68 4.73 11.97
C ARG A 124 8.36 4.20 13.23
N TYR A 125 7.60 3.92 14.29
CA TYR A 125 8.15 3.44 15.56
C TYR A 125 8.50 1.95 15.50
N SER A 126 7.56 1.11 15.06
CA SER A 126 7.69 -0.33 14.94
C SER A 126 8.69 -0.74 13.86
N LEU A 127 8.67 -0.10 12.69
CA LEU A 127 9.70 -0.32 11.67
C LEU A 127 11.07 0.14 12.17
N GLY A 128 11.12 1.30 12.82
CA GLY A 128 12.35 1.82 13.42
C GLY A 128 12.96 0.86 14.44
N ARG A 129 12.13 0.29 15.31
CA ARG A 129 12.54 -0.73 16.28
C ARG A 129 13.00 -2.02 15.63
N LEU A 130 12.31 -2.48 14.59
CA LEU A 130 12.70 -3.69 13.87
C LEU A 130 14.09 -3.53 13.22
N LEU A 131 14.33 -2.39 12.58
CA LEU A 131 15.63 -2.06 12.00
C LEU A 131 16.74 -2.02 13.06
N ALA A 132 16.47 -1.37 14.20
CA ALA A 132 17.42 -1.33 15.32
C ALA A 132 17.73 -2.73 15.89
N GLN A 133 16.71 -3.57 16.07
CA GLN A 133 16.87 -4.95 16.53
C GLN A 133 17.64 -5.83 15.55
N ALA A 134 17.53 -5.54 14.24
CA ALA A 134 18.32 -6.19 13.19
C ALA A 134 19.78 -5.68 13.12
N GLY A 135 20.18 -4.76 13.99
CA GLY A 135 21.53 -4.23 14.09
C GLY A 135 21.81 -3.02 13.19
N PHE A 136 20.77 -2.37 12.65
CA PHE A 136 20.93 -1.11 11.94
C PHE A 136 20.90 0.09 12.91
N HIS A 137 21.57 1.17 12.53
CA HIS A 137 21.62 2.45 13.23
C HIS A 137 21.19 3.60 12.30
N ASP A 138 21.19 4.84 12.82
CA ASP A 138 20.76 6.07 12.13
C ASP A 138 19.44 5.89 11.35
N VAL A 139 18.47 5.28 12.03
CA VAL A 139 17.16 4.97 11.47
C VAL A 139 16.34 6.25 11.36
N SER A 140 15.85 6.55 10.17
CA SER A 140 15.08 7.78 9.91
C SER A 140 14.03 7.58 8.83
N VAL A 141 12.89 8.25 8.98
CA VAL A 141 11.96 8.48 7.87
C VAL A 141 12.62 9.38 6.84
N CYS A 142 12.43 9.07 5.56
CA CYS A 142 12.97 9.85 4.45
C CYS A 142 11.90 10.05 3.37
N PRO A 143 11.88 11.17 2.64
CA PRO A 143 10.99 11.33 1.49
C PRO A 143 11.29 10.33 0.35
N ALA A 144 10.31 10.08 -0.52
CA ALA A 144 10.50 9.27 -1.73
C ALA A 144 11.61 9.82 -2.66
N GLN A 145 11.73 11.15 -2.73
CA GLN A 145 12.67 11.87 -3.60
C GLN A 145 14.08 12.02 -3.01
N GLN A 146 14.30 11.62 -1.75
CA GLN A 146 15.57 11.83 -1.06
C GLN A 146 16.08 10.52 -0.49
N SER A 147 17.36 10.24 -0.72
CA SER A 147 18.02 9.06 -0.22
C SER A 147 19.48 9.35 0.11
N ARG A 148 20.01 8.67 1.13
CA ARG A 148 21.46 8.62 1.37
C ARG A 148 22.18 7.70 0.38
N ILE A 149 21.44 6.86 -0.36
CA ILE A 149 21.98 6.03 -1.43
C ILE A 149 22.29 6.93 -2.64
N PRO A 150 23.54 6.95 -3.14
CA PRO A 150 23.91 7.75 -4.30
C PRO A 150 23.04 7.44 -5.52
N ASP A 151 22.62 8.48 -6.22
CA ASP A 151 21.84 8.41 -7.47
C ASP A 151 20.54 7.58 -7.37
N PHE A 152 19.99 7.40 -6.16
CA PHE A 152 18.85 6.50 -5.91
C PHE A 152 17.66 6.72 -6.85
N ASN A 153 17.35 7.98 -7.12
CA ASN A 153 16.23 8.36 -7.98
C ASN A 153 16.40 7.92 -9.44
N THR A 154 17.64 7.68 -9.91
CA THR A 154 17.90 7.18 -11.27
C THR A 154 17.42 5.74 -11.47
N TYR A 155 17.20 5.00 -10.38
CA TYR A 155 16.65 3.64 -10.43
C TYR A 155 15.13 3.61 -10.64
N GLY A 156 14.41 4.72 -10.44
CA GLY A 156 12.97 4.80 -10.65
C GLY A 156 12.14 3.89 -9.73
N LEU A 157 12.62 3.64 -8.50
CA LEU A 157 11.98 2.71 -7.56
C LEU A 157 10.81 3.37 -6.80
N ASP A 158 11.03 4.55 -6.23
CA ASP A 158 10.04 5.23 -5.37
C ASP A 158 9.34 6.40 -6.06
N ILE A 159 9.87 6.83 -7.21
CA ILE A 159 9.36 7.96 -7.98
C ILE A 159 9.15 7.58 -9.43
N GLU A 160 8.22 8.27 -10.07
CA GLU A 160 7.98 8.22 -11.51
C GLU A 160 8.95 9.13 -12.28
N PRO A 161 9.07 9.00 -13.61
CA PRO A 161 9.92 9.86 -14.44
C PRO A 161 9.60 11.37 -14.35
N ASP A 162 8.36 11.72 -13.97
CA ASP A 162 7.93 13.11 -13.76
C ASP A 162 8.23 13.63 -12.34
N GLY A 163 8.84 12.80 -11.48
CA GLY A 163 9.19 13.12 -10.10
C GLY A 163 8.07 12.90 -9.08
N SER A 164 6.88 12.50 -9.52
CA SER A 164 5.80 12.13 -8.61
C SER A 164 6.12 10.85 -7.83
N VAL A 165 5.57 10.70 -6.62
CA VAL A 165 5.77 9.48 -5.82
C VAL A 165 5.01 8.33 -6.49
N ARG A 166 5.70 7.21 -6.75
CA ARG A 166 5.12 6.02 -7.37
C ARG A 166 3.93 5.49 -6.56
N LYS A 167 4.12 5.37 -5.25
CA LYS A 167 3.14 4.85 -4.29
C LYS A 167 2.98 5.79 -3.08
N PRO A 168 2.13 6.83 -3.18
CA PRO A 168 1.99 7.88 -2.16
C PRO A 168 1.57 7.40 -0.76
N ASP A 169 0.95 6.23 -0.64
CA ASP A 169 0.59 5.58 0.62
C ASP A 169 1.75 4.86 1.32
N SER A 170 2.99 4.98 0.82
CA SER A 170 4.16 4.31 1.40
C SER A 170 4.88 5.13 2.46
N LEU A 171 5.27 4.46 3.54
CA LEU A 171 6.27 4.91 4.50
C LEU A 171 7.65 4.48 4.01
N PHE A 172 8.53 5.47 3.79
CA PHE A 172 9.92 5.23 3.41
C PHE A 172 10.84 5.50 4.60
N MET A 173 11.68 4.52 4.93
CA MET A 173 12.68 4.65 5.99
C MET A 173 14.04 4.15 5.51
N GLU A 174 15.09 4.79 6.00
CA GLU A 174 16.47 4.37 5.77
C GLU A 174 17.19 4.10 7.08
N ALA A 175 18.17 3.20 7.03
CA ALA A 175 19.09 2.93 8.12
C ALA A 175 20.47 2.52 7.60
N THR A 176 21.47 2.56 8.46
CA THR A 176 22.88 2.23 8.18
C THR A 176 23.32 1.02 9.01
N ARG A 177 24.28 0.23 8.53
CA ARG A 177 24.81 -0.96 9.22
C ARG A 177 26.24 -0.76 9.73
#